data_AF-A0A7J9KRA6-F1
#
_entry.id   AF-A0A7J9KRA6-F1
#
_cell.length_a   1.000
_cell.length_b   1.000
_cell.length_c   1.000
_cell.angle_alpha   90.00
_cell.angle_beta   90.00
_cell.angle_gamma   90.00
#
_symmetry.space_group_name_H-M   'P 1'
#
loop_
_entity.id
_entity.type
_entity.pdbx_description
1 polymer ?
#
loop_
_entity_poly.entity_id
_entity_poly.type
_entity_poly.pdbx_seq_one_letter_code
_entity_poly.pdbx_strand_id
1 'polypeptide(L)'
;MASKSFSFAFLLLFFLCTFAAAEPCDNHRFRGGKTFASCIDLPSLNCSLHWNFHSLTQTVDVALRRNSVDQKTRWMSWAINPHSKGMVGSQALVAFQKDDGTMVAYTSPITSYATQLQKGDLSFSVNGVSSILEGKLVVDKTSSRNQWKIVHGILCTLGWGFLMPVGALIARHGKQWPGTAWFRAHVFSQCSAYLIGLAGGIIGVLLWLRALGARIGGGIHQYIGITLLGLGAIQGIVGSCRPHKEDKKRVYFNIFHCSLGYGTIGLSIANVFLGFHMVHLTIKIWPQVTYIAAISLLGTITLILSKI
;
A
#
# COMPACT_ATOMS: atom_id res chain seq x y z
N MET A 1 16.25 -47.15 -8.52
CA MET A 1 16.46 -46.39 -7.27
C MET A 1 17.87 -45.83 -7.29
N ALA A 2 18.02 -44.52 -7.37
CA ALA A 2 19.28 -43.83 -7.11
C ALA A 2 18.93 -42.49 -6.47
N SER A 3 19.00 -42.43 -5.14
CA SER A 3 18.80 -41.19 -4.38
C SER A 3 20.00 -40.29 -4.63
N LYS A 4 19.80 -39.17 -5.31
CA LYS A 4 20.76 -38.07 -5.29
C LYS A 4 20.23 -37.00 -4.36
N SER A 5 20.70 -37.06 -3.11
CA SER A 5 20.60 -36.00 -2.12
C SER A 5 21.20 -34.73 -2.72
N PHE A 6 20.35 -33.77 -3.11
CA PHE A 6 20.80 -32.45 -3.54
C PHE A 6 20.71 -31.50 -2.35
N SER A 7 21.90 -31.05 -1.95
CA SER A 7 22.19 -30.23 -0.78
C SER A 7 21.26 -29.01 -0.68
N PHE A 8 20.56 -28.89 0.46
CA PHE A 8 19.64 -27.81 0.83
C PHE A 8 20.37 -26.49 1.19
N ALA A 9 21.67 -26.39 0.94
CA ALA A 9 22.55 -25.40 1.55
C ALA A 9 22.79 -24.10 0.73
N PHE A 10 22.16 -23.91 -0.44
CA PHE A 10 22.43 -22.71 -1.26
C PHE A 10 21.29 -21.67 -1.31
N LEU A 11 20.23 -21.82 -0.49
CA LEU A 11 19.10 -20.87 -0.44
C LEU A 11 19.16 -19.89 0.75
N LEU A 12 20.20 -19.96 1.58
CA LEU A 12 20.32 -19.17 2.82
C LEU A 12 21.23 -17.92 2.71
N LEU A 13 21.71 -17.58 1.51
CA LEU A 13 22.67 -16.47 1.31
C LEU A 13 22.09 -15.22 0.60
N PHE A 14 20.77 -15.13 0.43
CA PHE A 14 20.08 -13.90 0.01
C PHE A 14 19.23 -13.27 1.12
N PHE A 15 19.51 -13.60 2.38
CA PHE A 15 18.79 -13.11 3.57
C PHE A 15 19.56 -12.04 4.35
N LEU A 16 20.24 -11.13 3.64
CA LEU A 16 20.78 -9.90 4.21
C LEU A 16 20.22 -8.69 3.46
N CYS A 17 18.91 -8.50 3.55
CA CYS A 17 18.35 -7.15 3.45
C CYS A 17 18.42 -6.52 4.84
N THR A 18 19.58 -5.94 5.16
CA THR A 18 19.66 -4.92 6.20
C THR A 18 18.89 -3.69 5.70
N PHE A 19 17.60 -3.60 6.01
CA PHE A 19 16.89 -2.32 6.01
C PHE A 19 16.70 -1.88 7.45
N ALA A 20 17.69 -1.17 7.97
CA ALA A 20 17.51 -0.30 9.12
C ALA A 20 18.59 0.79 9.07
N ALA A 21 18.27 1.89 8.40
CA ALA A 21 18.83 3.18 8.74
C ALA A 21 17.82 4.27 8.36
N ALA A 22 16.98 4.65 9.33
CA ALA A 22 16.53 6.02 9.44
C ALA A 22 16.96 6.49 10.84
N GLU A 23 18.13 7.10 10.92
CA GLU A 23 18.51 8.00 12.02
C GLU A 23 19.07 9.28 11.38
N PRO A 24 18.94 10.48 12.00
CA PRO A 24 18.45 10.74 13.34
C PRO A 24 17.40 11.87 13.40
N CYS A 25 16.23 11.59 13.98
CA CYS A 25 15.50 12.66 14.68
C CYS A 25 16.23 12.86 16.00
N ASP A 26 17.22 13.74 15.99
CA ASP A 26 18.08 14.20 17.09
C ASP A 26 17.71 13.67 18.50
N ASN A 27 18.70 13.22 19.29
CA ASN A 27 18.57 12.63 20.66
C ASN A 27 18.04 13.61 21.73
N HIS A 28 17.10 14.46 21.35
CA HIS A 28 16.52 15.53 22.10
C HIS A 28 15.46 14.97 23.06
N ARG A 29 15.72 15.14 24.35
CA ARG A 29 14.75 14.82 25.39
C ARG A 29 13.78 15.98 25.53
N PHE A 30 12.49 15.72 25.26
CA PHE A 30 11.44 16.68 25.53
C PHE A 30 11.32 16.88 27.05
N ARG A 31 10.92 18.09 27.48
CA ARG A 31 10.75 18.40 28.91
C ARG A 31 9.64 17.52 29.49
N GLY A 32 9.74 17.21 30.78
CA GLY A 32 8.78 16.32 31.46
C GLY A 32 8.93 14.83 31.13
N GLY A 33 10.05 14.41 30.52
CA GLY A 33 10.34 13.00 30.28
C GLY A 33 9.53 12.37 29.14
N LYS A 34 8.85 13.19 28.31
CA LYS A 34 8.10 12.70 27.17
C LYS A 34 9.04 12.21 26.08
N THR A 35 8.74 11.03 25.55
CA THR A 35 9.47 10.39 24.46
C THR A 35 8.51 10.07 23.34
N PHE A 36 8.94 10.28 22.09
CA PHE A 36 8.14 9.94 20.91
C PHE A 36 8.74 8.73 20.21
N ALA A 37 7.91 7.75 19.88
CA ALA A 37 8.29 6.50 19.25
C ALA A 37 8.51 6.65 17.73
N SER A 38 8.02 7.75 17.15
CA SER A 38 8.11 8.00 15.72
C SER A 38 8.34 9.47 15.44
N CYS A 39 9.10 9.74 14.40
CA CYS A 39 9.54 11.08 14.06
C CYS A 39 9.95 11.17 12.58
N ILE A 40 10.02 12.40 12.07
CA ILE A 40 10.52 12.72 10.73
C ILE A 40 11.17 14.11 10.73
N ASP A 41 12.37 14.21 10.17
CA ASP A 41 12.99 15.51 9.88
C ASP A 41 12.37 16.14 8.63
N LEU A 42 12.20 17.46 8.67
CA LEU A 42 11.68 18.31 7.62
C LEU A 42 12.77 19.33 7.25
N PRO A 43 13.80 18.94 6.47
CA PRO A 43 15.00 19.74 6.26
C PRO A 43 14.71 21.10 5.60
N SER A 44 13.74 21.14 4.68
CA SER A 44 13.30 22.38 4.02
C SER A 44 12.67 23.39 4.97
N LEU A 45 12.14 22.93 6.11
CA LEU A 45 11.52 23.76 7.15
C LEU A 45 12.43 23.93 8.36
N ASN A 46 13.62 23.31 8.36
CA ASN A 46 14.51 23.20 9.50
C ASN A 46 13.79 22.76 10.79
N CYS A 47 12.87 21.79 10.65
CA CYS A 47 12.04 21.28 11.74
C CYS A 47 12.07 19.76 11.80
N SER A 48 11.65 19.20 12.94
CA SER A 48 11.39 17.77 13.12
C SER A 48 10.00 17.58 13.72
N LEU A 49 9.22 16.66 13.15
CA LEU A 49 7.89 16.29 13.62
C LEU A 49 7.97 14.96 14.35
N HIS A 50 7.35 14.88 15.53
CA HIS A 50 7.41 13.75 16.45
C HIS A 50 5.98 13.36 16.85
N TRP A 51 5.70 12.06 16.97
CA TRP A 51 4.38 11.60 17.38
C TRP A 51 4.34 10.25 18.10
N ASN A 52 3.34 10.09 18.96
CA ASN A 52 2.93 8.82 19.56
C ASN A 52 1.47 8.55 19.21
N PHE A 53 1.17 7.33 18.76
CA PHE A 53 -0.20 6.90 18.55
C PHE A 53 -0.62 5.93 19.65
N HIS A 54 -1.70 6.28 20.36
CA HIS A 54 -2.29 5.46 21.40
C HIS A 54 -3.51 4.74 20.85
N SER A 55 -3.34 3.46 20.52
CA SER A 55 -4.38 2.65 19.87
C SER A 55 -5.63 2.43 20.72
N LEU A 56 -5.48 2.39 22.05
CA LEU A 56 -6.59 2.16 22.98
C LEU A 56 -7.52 3.37 23.08
N THR A 57 -6.96 4.57 23.09
CA THR A 57 -7.70 5.83 23.22
C THR A 57 -7.94 6.51 21.88
N GLN A 58 -7.39 5.97 20.78
CA GLN A 58 -7.42 6.56 19.44
C GLN A 58 -6.88 8.01 19.41
N THR A 59 -5.89 8.32 20.26
CA THR A 59 -5.32 9.67 20.37
C THR A 59 -3.90 9.74 19.81
N VAL A 60 -3.50 10.91 19.31
CA VAL A 60 -2.14 11.15 18.83
C VAL A 60 -1.49 12.27 19.66
N ASP A 61 -0.35 12.00 20.27
CA ASP A 61 0.49 13.08 20.78
C ASP A 61 1.37 13.58 19.63
N VAL A 62 1.43 14.88 19.40
CA VAL A 62 2.24 15.48 18.34
C VAL A 62 3.13 16.58 18.92
N ALA A 63 4.40 16.58 18.53
CA ALA A 63 5.32 17.66 18.79
C ALA A 63 6.05 18.05 17.50
N LEU A 64 6.17 19.35 17.26
CA LEU A 64 6.98 19.90 16.18
C LEU A 64 8.10 20.71 16.82
N ARG A 65 9.33 20.42 16.42
CA ARG A 65 10.55 21.06 16.94
C ARG A 65 11.25 21.77 15.79
N ARG A 66 11.90 22.88 16.07
CA ARG A 66 12.84 23.52 15.14
C ARG A 66 14.25 23.05 15.46
N ASN A 67 15.01 22.65 14.46
CA ASN A 67 16.33 22.03 14.64
C ASN A 67 17.45 23.09 14.83
N SER A 68 17.29 24.32 14.30
CA SER A 68 18.19 25.45 14.61
C SER A 68 17.45 26.65 15.20
N VAL A 69 18.04 27.25 16.23
CA VAL A 69 17.52 28.44 16.90
C VAL A 69 17.92 29.67 16.11
N ASP A 70 17.17 30.00 15.05
CA ASP A 70 17.17 31.37 14.55
C ASP A 70 16.37 32.23 15.53
N GLN A 71 17.06 33.08 16.29
CA GLN A 71 16.48 33.92 17.35
C GLN A 71 15.46 34.95 16.81
N LYS A 72 15.36 35.13 15.49
CA LYS A 72 14.42 36.08 14.88
C LYS A 72 13.00 35.56 14.77
N THR A 73 12.79 34.24 14.66
CA THR A 73 11.47 33.67 14.37
C THR A 73 10.74 33.27 15.64
N ARG A 74 9.86 34.16 16.11
CA ARG A 74 9.09 34.02 17.36
C ARG A 74 7.80 33.20 17.23
N TRP A 75 7.55 32.56 16.10
CA TRP A 75 6.33 31.77 15.90
C TRP A 75 6.55 30.50 15.09
N MET A 76 5.63 29.56 15.23
CA MET A 76 5.53 28.36 14.43
C MET A 76 4.06 27.92 14.30
N SER A 77 3.72 27.33 13.17
CA SER A 77 2.44 26.67 13.00
C SER A 77 2.58 25.35 12.28
N TRP A 78 1.65 24.45 12.57
CA TRP A 78 1.51 23.19 11.88
C TRP A 78 0.04 22.94 11.64
N ALA A 79 -0.33 22.50 10.44
CA ALA A 79 -1.72 22.30 10.08
C ALA A 79 -1.92 20.99 9.33
N ILE A 80 -3.10 20.41 9.51
CA ILE A 80 -3.57 19.27 8.74
C ILE A 80 -4.91 19.62 8.10
N ASN A 81 -5.12 19.20 6.85
CA ASN A 81 -6.43 19.28 6.22
C ASN A 81 -7.06 17.89 6.16
N PRO A 82 -8.06 17.58 7.02
CA PRO A 82 -8.70 16.27 7.02
C PRO A 82 -9.57 15.99 5.79
N HIS A 83 -9.96 17.03 5.04
CA HIS A 83 -10.99 16.95 4.01
C HIS A 83 -10.45 17.16 2.58
N SER A 84 -9.27 17.75 2.42
CA SER A 84 -8.73 18.13 1.13
C SER A 84 -7.19 18.11 1.09
N LYS A 85 -6.61 18.20 -0.12
CA LYS A 85 -5.16 18.38 -0.31
C LYS A 85 -4.73 19.86 -0.37
N GLY A 86 -5.69 20.79 -0.40
CA GLY A 86 -5.43 22.23 -0.49
C GLY A 86 -5.28 22.89 0.87
N MET A 87 -4.90 24.17 0.88
CA MET A 87 -4.73 24.95 2.11
C MET A 87 -6.07 25.23 2.80
N VAL A 88 -7.10 25.61 2.03
CA VAL A 88 -8.44 25.88 2.56
C VAL A 88 -9.07 24.60 3.12
N GLY A 89 -9.58 24.68 4.35
CA GLY A 89 -10.05 23.55 5.16
C GLY A 89 -8.98 22.97 6.10
N SER A 90 -7.75 23.51 6.08
CA SER A 90 -6.71 23.11 7.03
C SER A 90 -7.06 23.55 8.45
N GLN A 91 -6.61 22.78 9.42
CA GLN A 91 -6.84 22.99 10.84
C GLN A 91 -5.48 23.08 11.51
N ALA A 92 -5.13 24.28 11.97
CA ALA A 92 -3.78 24.63 12.39
C ALA A 92 -3.65 24.67 13.91
N LEU A 93 -2.49 24.26 14.39
CA LEU A 93 -1.94 24.58 15.70
C LEU A 93 -0.93 25.70 15.49
N VAL A 94 -1.09 26.78 16.25
CA VAL A 94 -0.24 27.98 16.16
C VAL A 94 0.37 28.21 17.53
N ALA A 95 1.67 28.48 17.56
CA ALA A 95 2.37 28.91 18.75
C ALA A 95 3.28 30.09 18.44
N PHE A 96 3.32 31.07 19.34
CA PHE A 96 4.20 32.22 19.22
C PHE A 96 4.63 32.75 20.58
N GLN A 97 5.76 33.45 20.59
CA GLN A 97 6.28 34.17 21.74
C GLN A 97 5.82 35.62 21.66
N LYS A 98 5.19 36.10 22.73
CA LYS A 98 4.89 37.52 22.94
C LYS A 98 6.19 38.30 23.22
N ASP A 99 6.10 39.63 23.15
CA ASP A 99 7.24 40.51 23.42
C ASP A 99 7.75 40.43 24.88
N ASP A 100 6.88 40.02 25.81
CA ASP A 100 7.21 39.76 27.23
C ASP A 100 7.92 38.41 27.46
N GLY A 101 8.19 37.64 26.39
CA GLY A 101 8.79 36.31 26.46
C GLY A 101 7.79 35.17 26.72
N THR A 102 6.53 35.47 26.99
CA THR A 102 5.48 34.48 27.24
C THR A 102 5.14 33.73 25.96
N MET A 103 5.19 32.40 26.03
CA MET A 103 4.82 31.53 24.93
C MET A 103 3.31 31.26 24.95
N VAL A 104 2.62 31.51 23.84
CA VAL A 104 1.18 31.28 23.65
C VAL A 104 0.96 30.26 22.56
N ALA A 105 0.03 29.33 22.76
CA ALA A 105 -0.36 28.37 21.75
C ALA A 105 -1.89 28.22 21.68
N TYR A 106 -2.42 28.08 20.46
CA TYR A 106 -3.86 28.03 20.21
C TYR A 106 -4.17 27.35 18.87
N THR A 107 -5.44 27.03 18.65
CA THR A 107 -5.95 26.41 17.43
C THR A 107 -6.51 27.45 16.46
N SER A 108 -6.37 27.21 15.15
CA SER A 108 -6.87 28.11 14.11
C SER A 108 -7.43 27.34 12.90
N PRO A 109 -8.73 27.45 12.58
CA PRO A 109 -9.29 26.90 11.35
C PRO A 109 -8.97 27.81 10.16
N ILE A 110 -8.47 27.23 9.07
CA ILE A 110 -8.11 27.93 7.83
C ILE A 110 -9.26 27.77 6.83
N THR A 111 -10.12 28.77 6.74
CA THR A 111 -11.30 28.77 5.86
C THR A 111 -11.08 29.52 4.53
N SER A 112 -10.00 30.28 4.40
CA SER A 112 -9.67 31.04 3.19
C SER A 112 -8.16 31.24 3.03
N TYR A 113 -7.75 31.68 1.84
CA TYR A 113 -6.36 32.07 1.58
C TYR A 113 -5.96 33.39 2.24
N ALA A 114 -6.93 34.21 2.66
CA ALA A 114 -6.71 35.48 3.38
C ALA A 114 -6.66 35.29 4.91
N THR A 115 -6.31 34.09 5.38
CA THR A 115 -6.26 33.78 6.81
C THR A 115 -5.21 34.62 7.53
N GLN A 116 -5.57 35.14 8.70
CA GLN A 116 -4.65 35.79 9.65
C GLN A 116 -4.34 34.87 10.84
N LEU A 117 -4.57 33.55 10.70
CA LEU A 117 -4.43 32.56 11.77
C LEU A 117 -5.21 32.95 13.03
N GLN A 118 -6.46 33.36 12.85
CA GLN A 118 -7.36 33.74 13.93
C GLN A 118 -7.67 32.52 14.81
N LYS A 119 -7.76 32.75 16.13
CA LYS A 119 -8.09 31.68 17.08
C LYS A 119 -9.50 31.16 16.81
N GLY A 120 -9.65 29.85 16.77
CA GLY A 120 -10.94 29.19 16.60
C GLY A 120 -10.87 27.70 16.86
N ASP A 121 -12.04 27.08 16.94
CA ASP A 121 -12.16 25.66 17.24
C ASP A 121 -11.89 24.80 16.00
N LEU A 122 -11.36 23.60 16.25
CA LEU A 122 -11.10 22.60 15.23
C LEU A 122 -12.22 21.55 15.25
N SER A 123 -12.40 20.87 14.13
CA SER A 123 -13.36 19.75 14.00
C SER A 123 -12.98 18.53 14.85
N PHE A 124 -11.70 18.40 15.21
CA PHE A 124 -11.20 17.38 16.11
C PHE A 124 -10.80 18.00 17.44
N SER A 125 -10.94 17.25 18.53
CA SER A 125 -10.60 17.73 19.86
C SER A 125 -9.09 17.89 20.02
N VAL A 126 -8.65 18.99 20.62
CA VAL A 126 -7.24 19.18 20.98
C VAL A 126 -7.16 19.47 22.46
N ASN A 127 -6.43 18.63 23.17
CA ASN A 127 -6.23 18.76 24.61
C ASN A 127 -4.79 19.22 24.88
N GLY A 128 -4.60 20.09 25.88
CA GLY A 128 -3.27 20.47 26.35
C GLY A 128 -2.38 21.08 25.27
N VAL A 129 -2.83 22.16 24.63
CA VAL A 129 -2.00 22.97 23.72
C VAL A 129 -1.03 23.78 24.57
N SER A 130 0.20 23.28 24.72
CA SER A 130 1.27 23.98 25.44
C SER A 130 2.26 24.62 24.49
N SER A 131 2.89 25.69 24.97
CA SER A 131 3.70 26.61 24.20
C SER A 131 5.21 26.26 24.22
N ILE A 132 5.57 25.22 24.98
CA ILE A 132 6.60 24.26 24.58
C ILE A 132 5.86 23.31 23.66
N LEU A 133 6.11 23.31 22.36
CA LEU A 133 5.17 22.78 21.36
C LEU A 133 4.83 21.28 21.54
N GLU A 134 3.90 21.03 22.44
CA GLU A 134 3.35 19.77 22.85
C GLU A 134 1.84 19.97 22.75
N GLY A 135 1.26 19.54 21.64
CA GLY A 135 -0.18 19.48 21.47
C GLY A 135 -0.60 18.02 21.55
N LYS A 136 -1.44 17.66 22.53
CA LYS A 136 -2.16 16.38 22.47
C LYS A 136 -3.33 16.56 21.52
N LEU A 137 -3.07 16.22 20.27
CA LEU A 137 -4.04 16.17 19.20
C LEU A 137 -4.91 14.92 19.40
N VAL A 138 -6.10 15.08 19.99
CA VAL A 138 -7.14 14.05 19.87
C VAL A 138 -7.71 14.17 18.45
N VAL A 139 -6.88 13.80 17.47
CA VAL A 139 -7.39 13.39 16.17
C VAL A 139 -8.12 12.10 16.45
N ASP A 140 -9.42 12.22 16.76
CA ASP A 140 -10.33 11.11 16.63
C ASP A 140 -10.37 10.79 15.14
N LYS A 141 -9.41 9.97 14.73
CA LYS A 141 -9.27 9.55 13.36
C LYS A 141 -10.32 8.46 13.17
N THR A 142 -11.59 8.87 13.06
CA THR A 142 -12.50 8.23 12.12
C THR A 142 -12.08 8.55 10.67
N SER A 143 -10.77 8.54 10.36
CA SER A 143 -10.37 7.86 9.13
C SER A 143 -10.67 6.40 9.39
N SER A 144 -11.93 6.02 9.19
CA SER A 144 -12.25 4.63 8.98
C SER A 144 -11.23 4.15 7.96
N ARG A 145 -10.35 3.24 8.38
CA ARG A 145 -9.54 2.51 7.45
C ARG A 145 -10.56 1.94 6.49
N ASN A 146 -10.62 2.46 5.27
CA ASN A 146 -11.66 2.07 4.35
C ASN A 146 -11.41 0.60 4.06
N GLN A 147 -12.13 -0.28 4.77
CA GLN A 147 -11.88 -1.71 4.81
C GLN A 147 -11.96 -2.26 3.39
N TRP A 148 -12.77 -1.64 2.53
CA TRP A 148 -12.86 -1.94 1.12
C TRP A 148 -11.55 -1.79 0.36
N LYS A 149 -10.65 -0.85 0.72
CA LYS A 149 -9.31 -0.78 0.12
C LYS A 149 -8.47 -2.00 0.48
N ILE A 150 -8.59 -2.50 1.71
CA ILE A 150 -7.89 -3.71 2.15
C ILE A 150 -8.49 -4.94 1.48
N VAL A 151 -9.82 -5.06 1.48
CA VAL A 151 -10.53 -6.18 0.85
C VAL A 151 -10.21 -6.25 -0.65
N HIS A 152 -10.25 -5.11 -1.35
CA HIS A 152 -9.78 -5.01 -2.74
C HIS A 152 -8.35 -5.54 -2.89
N GLY A 153 -7.41 -5.04 -2.07
CA GLY A 153 -6.01 -5.47 -2.10
C GLY A 153 -5.82 -6.97 -1.87
N ILE A 154 -6.52 -7.56 -0.88
CA ILE A 154 -6.44 -8.99 -0.57
C ILE A 154 -6.98 -9.82 -1.74
N LEU A 155 -8.20 -9.53 -2.22
CA LEU A 155 -8.83 -10.28 -3.30
C LEU A 155 -8.00 -10.19 -4.59
N CYS A 156 -7.53 -8.99 -4.95
CA CYS A 156 -6.69 -8.81 -6.14
C CYS A 156 -5.34 -9.52 -6.01
N THR A 157 -4.69 -9.50 -4.84
CA THR A 157 -3.41 -10.19 -4.63
C THR A 157 -3.58 -11.71 -4.71
N LEU A 158 -4.64 -12.26 -4.11
CA LEU A 158 -4.92 -13.70 -4.14
C LEU A 158 -5.32 -14.18 -5.55
N GLY A 159 -6.26 -13.49 -6.20
CA GLY A 159 -6.74 -13.86 -7.53
C GLY A 159 -5.71 -13.58 -8.62
N TRP A 160 -5.43 -12.29 -8.85
CA TRP A 160 -4.59 -11.83 -9.95
C TRP A 160 -3.09 -12.03 -9.71
N GLY A 161 -2.63 -11.89 -8.46
CA GLY A 161 -1.21 -11.96 -8.11
C GLY A 161 -0.68 -13.36 -7.83
N PHE A 162 -1.53 -14.31 -7.39
CA PHE A 162 -1.08 -15.64 -6.94
C PHE A 162 -1.72 -16.80 -7.71
N LEU A 163 -3.06 -16.90 -7.73
CA LEU A 163 -3.74 -18.04 -8.36
C LEU A 163 -3.57 -18.08 -9.89
N MET A 164 -3.45 -16.92 -10.56
CA MET A 164 -3.14 -16.82 -12.00
C MET A 164 -1.79 -17.50 -12.35
N PRO A 165 -0.66 -17.13 -11.71
CA PRO A 165 0.62 -17.84 -11.85
C PRO A 165 0.55 -19.35 -11.52
N VAL A 166 -0.15 -19.74 -10.46
CA VAL A 166 -0.32 -21.15 -10.08
C VAL A 166 -1.01 -21.93 -11.19
N GLY A 167 -2.07 -21.40 -11.77
CA GLY A 167 -2.76 -22.04 -12.90
C GLY A 167 -1.85 -22.19 -14.12
N ALA A 168 -1.02 -21.19 -14.43
CA ALA A 168 -0.05 -21.27 -15.53
C ALA A 168 1.05 -22.33 -15.26
N LEU A 169 1.52 -22.42 -14.01
CA LEU A 169 2.46 -23.45 -13.57
C LEU A 169 1.89 -24.86 -13.78
N ILE A 170 0.63 -25.08 -13.37
CA ILE A 170 -0.08 -26.36 -13.57
C ILE A 170 -0.21 -26.70 -15.05
N ALA A 171 -0.59 -25.75 -15.90
CA ALA A 171 -0.69 -26.00 -17.35
C ALA A 171 0.66 -26.35 -18.00
N ARG A 172 1.75 -25.81 -17.47
CA ARG A 172 3.10 -26.04 -17.98
C ARG A 172 3.66 -27.40 -17.53
N HIS A 173 3.60 -27.70 -16.23
CA HIS A 173 4.31 -28.85 -15.64
C HIS A 173 3.39 -30.00 -15.21
N GLY A 174 2.07 -29.81 -15.17
CA GLY A 174 1.11 -30.83 -14.74
C GLY A 174 0.80 -31.89 -15.80
N LYS A 175 1.32 -31.77 -17.03
CA LYS A 175 0.92 -32.64 -18.17
C LYS A 175 1.17 -34.14 -17.96
N GLN A 176 2.05 -34.50 -17.02
CA GLN A 176 2.33 -35.87 -16.60
C GLN A 176 1.25 -36.51 -15.71
N TRP A 177 0.31 -35.72 -15.20
CA TRP A 177 -0.78 -36.21 -14.38
C TRP A 177 -1.76 -37.07 -15.20
N PRO A 178 -2.42 -38.06 -14.59
CA PRO A 178 -3.28 -38.99 -15.31
C PRO A 178 -4.44 -38.28 -16.02
N GLY A 179 -4.66 -38.64 -17.29
CA GLY A 179 -5.79 -38.21 -18.09
C GLY A 179 -5.86 -36.68 -18.29
N THR A 180 -7.00 -36.10 -17.89
CA THR A 180 -7.27 -34.65 -18.03
C THR A 180 -7.12 -33.88 -16.73
N ALA A 181 -6.54 -34.49 -15.68
CA ALA A 181 -6.45 -33.91 -14.35
C ALA A 181 -5.76 -32.54 -14.34
N TRP A 182 -4.62 -32.40 -15.02
CA TRP A 182 -3.90 -31.12 -15.12
C TRP A 182 -4.72 -30.03 -15.80
N PHE A 183 -5.52 -30.41 -16.80
CA PHE A 183 -6.34 -29.46 -17.56
C PHE A 183 -7.51 -28.98 -16.70
N ARG A 184 -8.16 -29.90 -15.97
CA ARG A 184 -9.21 -29.56 -15.01
C ARG A 184 -8.67 -28.67 -13.88
N ALA A 185 -7.50 -29.00 -13.34
CA ALA A 185 -6.86 -28.21 -12.29
C ALA A 185 -6.45 -26.81 -12.78
N HIS A 186 -5.90 -26.69 -13.99
CA HIS A 186 -5.63 -25.41 -14.63
C HIS A 186 -6.90 -24.57 -14.75
N VAL A 187 -7.96 -25.12 -15.36
CA VAL A 187 -9.24 -24.41 -15.55
C VAL A 187 -9.83 -23.99 -14.21
N PHE A 188 -9.86 -24.89 -13.22
CA PHE A 188 -10.36 -24.57 -11.88
C PHE A 188 -9.59 -23.43 -11.22
N SER A 189 -8.25 -23.46 -11.30
CA SER A 189 -7.39 -22.39 -10.78
C SER A 189 -7.68 -21.07 -11.50
N GLN A 190 -7.78 -21.06 -12.83
CA GLN A 190 -8.02 -19.83 -13.61
C GLN A 190 -9.42 -19.26 -13.39
N CYS A 191 -10.46 -20.09 -13.32
CA CYS A 191 -11.82 -19.65 -13.00
C CYS A 191 -11.90 -19.06 -11.58
N SER A 192 -11.30 -19.74 -10.59
CA SER A 192 -11.26 -19.24 -9.21
C SER A 192 -10.50 -17.92 -9.11
N ALA A 193 -9.34 -17.83 -9.78
CA ALA A 193 -8.53 -16.62 -9.84
C ALA A 193 -9.30 -15.45 -10.45
N TYR A 194 -10.00 -15.68 -11.56
CA TYR A 194 -10.78 -14.65 -12.25
C TYR A 194 -11.98 -14.20 -11.42
N LEU A 195 -12.73 -15.11 -10.78
CA LEU A 195 -13.88 -14.74 -9.94
C LEU A 195 -13.48 -13.93 -8.71
N ILE A 196 -12.44 -14.36 -7.98
CA ILE A 196 -11.88 -13.62 -6.84
C ILE A 196 -11.35 -12.26 -7.31
N GLY A 197 -10.59 -12.26 -8.41
CA GLY A 197 -10.03 -11.06 -9.02
C GLY A 197 -11.07 -10.09 -9.56
N LEU A 198 -12.20 -10.58 -10.07
CA LEU A 198 -13.33 -9.77 -10.54
C LEU A 198 -14.05 -9.12 -9.35
N ALA A 199 -14.30 -9.88 -8.27
CA ALA A 199 -14.85 -9.32 -7.04
C ALA A 199 -13.95 -8.21 -6.48
N GLY A 200 -12.63 -8.44 -6.43
CA GLY A 200 -11.66 -7.42 -6.08
C GLY A 200 -11.71 -6.21 -7.02
N GLY A 201 -11.72 -6.43 -8.34
CA GLY A 201 -11.80 -5.38 -9.36
C GLY A 201 -13.06 -4.52 -9.26
N ILE A 202 -14.23 -5.13 -9.03
CA ILE A 202 -15.50 -4.42 -8.80
C ILE A 202 -15.38 -3.49 -7.59
N ILE A 203 -14.84 -3.98 -6.46
CA ILE A 203 -14.60 -3.13 -5.29
C ILE A 203 -13.65 -1.97 -5.64
N GLY A 204 -12.60 -2.23 -6.44
CA GLY A 204 -11.67 -1.22 -6.93
C GLY A 204 -12.35 -0.12 -7.76
N VAL A 205 -13.25 -0.51 -8.68
CA VAL A 205 -14.05 0.41 -9.48
C VAL A 205 -15.02 1.20 -8.58
N LEU A 206 -15.70 0.56 -7.65
CA LEU A 206 -16.60 1.24 -6.71
C LEU A 206 -15.87 2.22 -5.79
N LEU A 207 -14.63 1.91 -5.39
CA LEU A 207 -13.73 2.82 -4.69
C LEU A 207 -13.32 4.00 -5.58
N TRP A 208 -13.06 3.77 -6.86
CA TRP A 208 -12.70 4.81 -7.82
C TRP A 208 -13.87 5.76 -8.12
N LEU A 209 -15.07 5.22 -8.29
CA LEU A 209 -16.31 5.97 -8.53
C LEU A 209 -16.88 6.68 -7.29
N ARG A 210 -16.17 6.65 -6.15
CA ARG A 210 -16.60 7.23 -4.87
C ARG A 210 -17.83 6.55 -4.23
N ALA A 211 -18.36 5.48 -4.80
CA ALA A 211 -19.49 4.72 -4.24
C ALA A 211 -19.17 4.12 -2.86
N LEU A 212 -17.89 3.83 -2.57
CA LEU A 212 -17.42 3.33 -1.27
C LEU A 212 -16.65 4.39 -0.46
N GLY A 213 -16.88 5.69 -0.72
CA GLY A 213 -16.39 6.78 0.13
C GLY A 213 -14.90 7.11 0.03
N ALA A 214 -14.17 6.60 -0.97
CA ALA A 214 -12.76 6.95 -1.20
C ALA A 214 -12.60 8.02 -2.30
N ARG A 215 -11.78 9.05 -2.06
CA ARG A 215 -11.22 9.89 -3.14
C ARG A 215 -9.90 9.27 -3.60
N ILE A 216 -9.94 8.47 -4.66
CA ILE A 216 -8.73 8.02 -5.35
C ILE A 216 -8.70 8.72 -6.71
N GLY A 217 -7.75 9.64 -6.91
CA GLY A 217 -7.51 10.23 -8.23
C GLY A 217 -7.15 9.12 -9.22
N GLY A 218 -7.68 9.19 -10.44
CA GLY A 218 -7.35 8.24 -11.51
C GLY A 218 -5.84 8.16 -11.71
N GLY A 219 -5.32 6.95 -11.89
CA GLY A 219 -3.90 6.68 -11.99
C GLY A 219 -3.65 5.40 -12.76
N ILE A 220 -2.37 5.13 -13.03
CA ILE A 220 -1.96 4.00 -13.87
C ILE A 220 -2.41 2.64 -13.30
N HIS A 221 -2.59 2.53 -11.97
CA HIS A 221 -3.11 1.32 -11.31
C HIS A 221 -4.54 0.98 -11.73
N GLN A 222 -5.40 1.99 -11.81
CA GLN A 222 -6.81 1.81 -12.15
C GLN A 222 -6.97 1.44 -13.62
N TYR A 223 -6.23 2.09 -14.51
CA TYR A 223 -6.25 1.77 -15.94
C TYR A 223 -5.74 0.35 -16.19
N ILE A 224 -4.59 -0.01 -15.62
CA ILE A 224 -4.06 -1.37 -15.71
C ILE A 224 -5.07 -2.38 -15.13
N GLY A 225 -5.67 -2.07 -13.97
CA GLY A 225 -6.68 -2.93 -13.33
C GLY A 225 -7.88 -3.23 -14.23
N ILE A 226 -8.43 -2.21 -14.90
CA ILE A 226 -9.56 -2.38 -15.83
C ILE A 226 -9.13 -3.17 -17.08
N THR A 227 -7.94 -2.90 -17.61
CA THR A 227 -7.37 -3.68 -18.71
C THR A 227 -7.24 -5.16 -18.32
N LEU A 228 -6.78 -5.49 -17.11
CA LEU A 228 -6.67 -6.87 -16.63
C LEU A 228 -8.02 -7.60 -16.55
N LEU A 229 -9.09 -6.92 -16.12
CA LEU A 229 -10.45 -7.50 -16.11
C LEU A 229 -10.88 -7.91 -17.52
N GLY A 230 -10.61 -7.06 -18.51
CA GLY A 230 -10.89 -7.34 -19.92
C GLY A 230 -10.02 -8.47 -20.49
N LEU A 231 -8.71 -8.44 -20.25
CA LEU A 231 -7.79 -9.47 -20.70
C LEU A 231 -8.13 -10.86 -20.13
N GLY A 232 -8.51 -10.94 -18.85
CA GLY A 232 -8.95 -12.20 -18.25
C GLY A 232 -10.27 -12.74 -18.84
N ALA A 233 -11.23 -11.86 -19.14
CA ALA A 233 -12.47 -12.27 -19.83
C ALA A 233 -12.17 -12.83 -21.23
N ILE A 234 -11.35 -12.10 -21.99
CA ILE A 234 -10.90 -12.52 -23.32
C ILE A 234 -10.19 -13.87 -23.24
N GLN A 235 -9.33 -14.09 -22.23
CA GLN A 235 -8.67 -15.37 -22.02
C GLN A 235 -9.63 -16.54 -21.78
N GLY A 236 -10.67 -16.32 -20.97
CA GLY A 236 -11.71 -17.33 -20.72
C GLY A 236 -12.53 -17.65 -21.97
N ILE A 237 -12.95 -16.64 -22.73
CA ILE A 237 -13.68 -16.80 -23.99
C ILE A 237 -12.83 -17.57 -25.01
N VAL A 238 -11.58 -17.11 -25.22
CA VAL A 238 -10.64 -17.76 -26.14
C VAL A 238 -10.41 -19.20 -25.72
N GLY A 239 -10.15 -19.45 -24.43
CA GLY A 239 -9.97 -20.79 -23.88
C GLY A 239 -11.16 -21.73 -24.11
N SER A 240 -12.39 -21.19 -24.15
CA SER A 240 -13.62 -21.93 -24.44
C SER A 240 -13.75 -22.28 -25.93
N CYS A 241 -13.19 -21.45 -26.81
CA CYS A 241 -13.12 -21.69 -28.26
C CYS A 241 -11.91 -22.54 -28.70
N ARG A 242 -11.32 -23.32 -27.79
CA ARG A 242 -10.13 -24.15 -28.03
C ARG A 242 -10.35 -25.17 -29.16
N PRO A 243 -9.60 -25.11 -30.28
CA PRO A 243 -9.75 -26.06 -31.39
C PRO A 243 -9.41 -27.51 -31.02
N HIS A 244 -9.86 -28.49 -31.81
CA HIS A 244 -9.46 -29.89 -31.66
C HIS A 244 -7.93 -30.05 -31.81
N LYS A 245 -7.36 -31.12 -31.24
CA LYS A 245 -5.90 -31.32 -31.22
C LYS A 245 -5.28 -31.39 -32.63
N GLU A 246 -6.00 -31.99 -33.57
CA GLU A 246 -5.55 -32.22 -34.96
C GLU A 246 -5.76 -31.00 -35.90
N ASP A 247 -6.40 -29.93 -35.43
CA ASP A 247 -6.67 -28.75 -36.26
C ASP A 247 -5.41 -27.86 -36.38
N LYS A 248 -5.06 -27.41 -37.59
CA LYS A 248 -3.97 -26.46 -37.84
C LYS A 248 -4.14 -25.15 -37.05
N LYS A 249 -5.38 -24.71 -36.81
CA LYS A 249 -5.71 -23.55 -35.96
C LYS A 249 -5.20 -23.69 -34.54
N ARG A 250 -4.98 -24.92 -34.07
CA ARG A 250 -4.55 -25.21 -32.70
C ARG A 250 -3.18 -24.62 -32.37
N VAL A 251 -2.29 -24.52 -33.36
CA VAL A 251 -0.95 -23.92 -33.18
C VAL A 251 -1.08 -22.42 -32.90
N TYR A 252 -1.82 -21.69 -33.75
CA TYR A 252 -2.08 -20.25 -33.56
C TYR A 252 -2.81 -19.97 -32.25
N PHE A 253 -3.80 -20.79 -31.91
CA PHE A 253 -4.48 -20.74 -30.62
C PHE A 253 -3.50 -20.87 -29.45
N ASN A 254 -2.61 -21.87 -29.47
CA ASN A 254 -1.66 -22.09 -28.38
C ASN A 254 -0.70 -20.90 -28.25
N ILE A 255 -0.19 -20.35 -29.35
CA ILE A 255 0.70 -19.16 -29.34
C ILE A 255 -0.05 -17.97 -28.73
N PHE A 256 -1.22 -17.65 -29.25
CA PHE A 256 -2.00 -16.50 -28.81
C PHE A 256 -2.40 -16.63 -27.33
N HIS A 257 -2.97 -17.77 -26.93
CA HIS A 257 -3.41 -18.02 -25.56
C HIS A 257 -2.23 -17.95 -24.56
N CYS A 258 -1.08 -18.52 -24.93
CA CYS A 258 0.14 -18.51 -24.13
C CYS A 258 0.70 -17.08 -23.98
N SER A 259 0.89 -16.36 -25.09
CA SER A 259 1.43 -15.00 -25.10
C SER A 259 0.55 -14.03 -24.31
N LEU A 260 -0.75 -14.05 -24.57
CA LEU A 260 -1.72 -13.23 -23.84
C LEU A 260 -1.74 -13.60 -22.34
N GLY A 261 -1.50 -14.87 -22.01
CA GLY A 261 -1.59 -15.40 -20.65
C GLY A 261 -0.41 -14.92 -19.80
N TYR A 262 0.81 -15.11 -20.31
CA TYR A 262 2.02 -14.60 -19.65
C TYR A 262 2.03 -13.07 -19.58
N GLY A 263 1.56 -12.38 -20.62
CA GLY A 263 1.40 -10.92 -20.60
C GLY A 263 0.45 -10.46 -19.49
N THR A 264 -0.70 -11.14 -19.35
CA THR A 264 -1.68 -10.84 -18.28
C THR A 264 -1.09 -11.08 -16.89
N ILE A 265 -0.33 -12.17 -16.70
CA ILE A 265 0.36 -12.47 -15.43
C ILE A 265 1.43 -11.43 -15.09
N GLY A 266 2.26 -11.04 -16.06
CA GLY A 266 3.26 -10.00 -15.85
C GLY A 266 2.63 -8.66 -15.45
N LEU A 267 1.59 -8.27 -16.18
CA LEU A 267 0.85 -7.04 -15.91
C LEU A 267 0.12 -7.08 -14.56
N SER A 268 -0.41 -8.25 -14.15
CA SER A 268 -1.07 -8.39 -12.84
C SER A 268 -0.09 -8.24 -11.69
N ILE A 269 1.09 -8.86 -11.76
CA ILE A 269 2.13 -8.74 -10.74
C ILE A 269 2.58 -7.27 -10.61
N ALA A 270 2.82 -6.59 -11.73
CA ALA A 270 3.17 -5.17 -11.73
C ALA A 270 2.07 -4.32 -11.09
N ASN A 271 0.80 -4.61 -11.40
CA ASN A 271 -0.33 -3.86 -10.85
C ASN A 271 -0.51 -4.09 -9.34
N VAL A 272 -0.20 -5.29 -8.84
CA VAL A 272 -0.21 -5.60 -7.40
C VAL A 272 0.85 -4.78 -6.66
N PHE A 273 2.08 -4.69 -7.21
CA PHE A 273 3.12 -3.85 -6.62
C PHE A 273 2.75 -2.37 -6.61
N LEU A 274 2.14 -1.89 -7.68
CA LEU A 274 1.64 -0.52 -7.73
C LEU A 274 0.52 -0.28 -6.69
N GLY A 275 -0.36 -1.27 -6.50
CA GLY A 275 -1.36 -1.27 -5.43
C GLY A 275 -0.71 -1.18 -4.04
N PHE A 276 0.32 -1.99 -3.78
CA PHE A 276 1.10 -1.92 -2.53
C PHE A 276 1.73 -0.55 -2.33
N HIS A 277 2.35 0.03 -3.36
CA HIS A 277 2.93 1.37 -3.28
C HIS A 277 1.89 2.44 -2.91
N MET A 278 0.68 2.36 -3.47
CA MET A 278 -0.42 3.28 -3.14
C MET A 278 -0.92 3.14 -1.69
N VAL A 279 -0.84 1.95 -1.09
CA VAL A 279 -1.28 1.71 0.30
C VAL A 279 -0.15 1.68 1.32
N HIS A 280 1.12 1.69 0.90
CA HIS A 280 2.30 1.58 1.77
C HIS A 280 2.36 2.70 2.82
N LEU A 281 1.84 3.89 2.49
CA LEU A 281 1.70 5.01 3.42
C LEU A 281 0.67 4.77 4.54
N THR A 282 -0.02 3.62 4.53
CA THR A 282 -1.12 3.27 5.46
C THR A 282 -1.02 1.88 6.08
N ILE A 283 -0.20 0.98 5.54
CA ILE A 283 -0.06 -0.42 5.99
C ILE A 283 1.43 -0.74 6.21
N LYS A 284 1.73 -1.48 7.29
CA LYS A 284 3.09 -2.01 7.57
C LYS A 284 3.64 -2.76 6.35
N ILE A 285 4.96 -2.82 6.19
CA ILE A 285 5.64 -3.40 5.02
C ILE A 285 5.45 -4.93 4.83
N TRP A 286 5.02 -5.65 5.87
CA TRP A 286 4.97 -7.13 5.88
C TRP A 286 4.08 -7.78 4.79
N PRO A 287 2.93 -7.24 4.33
CA PRO A 287 2.14 -7.88 3.28
C PRO A 287 2.86 -7.88 1.93
N GLN A 288 3.57 -6.79 1.61
CA GLN A 288 4.38 -6.69 0.39
C GLN A 288 5.53 -7.70 0.45
N VAL A 289 6.22 -7.82 1.59
CA VAL A 289 7.28 -8.82 1.80
C VAL A 289 6.73 -10.24 1.69
N THR A 290 5.55 -10.50 2.26
CA THR A 290 4.88 -11.81 2.18
C THR A 290 4.54 -12.18 0.74
N TYR A 291 4.02 -11.21 -0.02
CA TYR A 291 3.73 -11.40 -1.44
C TYR A 291 5.00 -11.66 -2.26
N ILE A 292 6.07 -10.89 -2.04
CA ILE A 292 7.38 -11.13 -2.67
C ILE A 292 7.87 -12.55 -2.39
N ALA A 293 7.85 -12.98 -1.12
CA ALA A 293 8.25 -14.32 -0.74
C ALA A 293 7.43 -15.40 -1.47
N ALA A 294 6.10 -15.21 -1.59
CA ALA A 294 5.21 -16.15 -2.26
C ALA A 294 5.50 -16.25 -3.77
N ILE A 295 5.68 -15.13 -4.48
CA ILE A 295 5.99 -15.15 -5.92
C ILE A 295 7.42 -15.65 -6.19
N SER A 296 8.38 -15.34 -5.32
CA SER A 296 9.74 -15.88 -5.39
C SER A 296 9.74 -17.40 -5.24
N LEU A 297 8.98 -17.93 -4.26
CA LEU A 297 8.82 -19.37 -4.08
C LEU A 297 8.20 -20.04 -5.32
N LEU A 298 7.16 -19.46 -5.91
CA LEU A 298 6.58 -19.96 -7.17
C LEU A 298 7.61 -19.94 -8.31
N GLY A 299 8.42 -18.89 -8.41
CA GLY A 299 9.54 -18.80 -9.35
C GLY A 299 10.55 -19.93 -9.16
N THR A 300 10.97 -20.18 -7.91
CA THR A 300 11.88 -21.29 -7.58
C THR A 300 11.28 -22.64 -7.92
N ILE A 301 10.01 -22.89 -7.59
CA ILE A 301 9.30 -24.13 -7.96
C ILE A 301 9.30 -24.31 -9.49
N THR A 302 9.01 -23.24 -10.23
CA THR A 302 9.03 -23.26 -11.71
C THR A 302 10.40 -23.67 -12.23
N LEU A 303 11.48 -23.09 -11.68
CA LEU A 303 12.84 -23.42 -12.09
C LEU A 303 13.21 -24.87 -11.78
N ILE A 304 12.81 -25.38 -10.61
CA ILE A 304 13.03 -26.79 -10.24
C ILE A 304 12.29 -27.71 -11.21
N LEU A 305 10.99 -27.46 -11.44
CA LEU A 305 10.16 -28.28 -12.34
C LEU A 305 10.57 -28.16 -13.81
N SER A 306 11.37 -27.15 -14.19
CA SER A 306 11.90 -27.03 -15.55
C SER A 306 13.14 -27.90 -15.82
N LYS A 307 13.75 -28.44 -14.75
CA LYS A 307 14.94 -29.31 -14.81
C LYS A 307 14.61 -30.80 -14.72
N ILE A 308 13.34 -31.14 -14.47
CA ILE A 308 12.80 -32.50 -14.41
C ILE A 308 12.09 -32.77 -15.73
#